data_AF-A0A937UH99-F1
#
_entry.id   AF-A0A937UH99-F1
#
_cell.length_a   1.000
_cell.length_b   1.000
_cell.length_c   1.000
_cell.angle_alpha   90.00
_cell.angle_beta   90.00
_cell.angle_gamma   90.00
#
_symmetry.space_group_name_H-M   'P 1'
#
loop_
_entity.id
_entity.type
_entity.pdbx_description
1 polymer ?
#
loop_
_entity_poly.entity_id
_entity_poly.type
_entity_poly.pdbx_seq_one_letter_code
_entity_poly.pdbx_strand_id
1 'polypeptide(L)'
;MELWEIGLSVVIQYPGLRNNELQAFHEGFKQYSYLESSTAVPIAVWVFDFPDPHGQIDSIFNARVVERDLIDEYLDTSKGGVKNALYFFLLDGDILRGIRMVGLHSEAVGLFHGTIRKQLSMNYDRVDYDSCLGGFFTRTTSELFEMGRKFEHRQENLE
;
A
#
# COMPACT_ATOMS: atom_id res chain seq x y z
N MET A 1 -5.78 17.68 8.11
CA MET A 1 -6.07 16.25 8.19
C MET A 1 -5.17 15.57 7.18
N GLU A 2 -4.01 15.13 7.66
CA GLU A 2 -3.11 14.33 6.83
C GLU A 2 -3.71 12.92 6.67
N LEU A 3 -3.49 12.28 5.52
CA LEU A 3 -4.03 10.93 5.25
C LEU A 3 -3.56 9.87 6.26
N TRP A 4 -2.50 10.16 7.03
CA TRP A 4 -2.00 9.32 8.10
C TRP A 4 -2.82 9.38 9.39
N GLU A 5 -3.59 10.46 9.61
CA GLU A 5 -4.47 10.59 10.79
C GLU A 5 -5.61 9.56 10.76
N ILE A 6 -5.98 9.07 9.57
CA ILE A 6 -7.00 8.03 9.37
C ILE A 6 -6.39 6.62 9.25
N GLY A 7 -5.05 6.50 9.24
CA GLY A 7 -4.32 5.23 9.10
C GLY A 7 -3.58 5.10 7.77
N LEU A 8 -3.28 3.85 7.37
CA LEU A 8 -2.63 3.61 6.08
C LEU A 8 -3.57 3.97 4.93
N SER A 9 -3.04 4.70 3.96
CA SER A 9 -3.81 5.15 2.80
C SER A 9 -3.06 4.90 1.49
N VAL A 10 -3.77 4.47 0.45
CA VAL A 10 -3.34 4.47 -0.94
C VAL A 10 -4.22 5.43 -1.72
N VAL A 11 -3.59 6.40 -2.39
CA VAL A 11 -4.28 7.34 -3.27
C VAL A 11 -4.06 6.89 -4.71
N ILE A 12 -5.16 6.68 -5.43
CA ILE A 12 -5.19 6.26 -6.82
C ILE A 12 -5.68 7.45 -7.65
N GLN A 13 -4.85 7.90 -8.58
CA GLN A 13 -5.17 9.01 -9.47
C GLN A 13 -5.59 8.49 -10.84
N TYR A 14 -6.79 8.84 -11.29
CA TYR A 14 -7.35 8.40 -12.57
C TYR A 14 -8.00 9.58 -13.32
N PRO A 15 -7.23 10.36 -14.11
CA PRO A 15 -7.77 11.48 -14.87
C PRO A 15 -8.80 11.01 -15.92
N GLY A 16 -10.00 11.59 -15.88
CA GLY A 16 -11.09 11.20 -16.79
C GLY A 16 -11.75 9.88 -16.41
N LEU A 17 -11.85 9.60 -15.10
CA LEU A 17 -12.41 8.36 -14.56
C LEU A 17 -13.79 8.03 -15.15
N ARG A 18 -13.87 6.87 -15.80
CA ARG A 18 -15.08 6.33 -16.41
C ARG A 18 -15.90 5.54 -15.40
N ASN A 19 -17.20 5.39 -15.67
CA ASN A 19 -18.11 4.69 -14.75
C ASN A 19 -17.73 3.21 -14.52
N ASN A 20 -17.22 2.52 -15.54
CA ASN A 20 -16.77 1.13 -15.40
C ASN A 20 -15.48 1.00 -14.56
N GLU A 21 -14.60 2.00 -14.60
CA GLU A 21 -13.41 2.07 -13.73
C GLU A 21 -13.82 2.31 -12.27
N LEU A 22 -14.77 3.23 -12.03
CA LEU A 22 -15.34 3.45 -10.70
C LEU A 22 -16.02 2.17 -10.17
N GLN A 23 -16.74 1.44 -11.02
CA GLN A 23 -17.34 0.17 -10.64
C GLN A 23 -16.27 -0.87 -10.27
N ALA A 24 -15.22 -1.04 -11.08
CA ALA A 24 -14.13 -1.97 -10.79
C ALA A 24 -13.43 -1.66 -9.45
N PHE A 25 -13.25 -0.37 -9.12
CA PHE A 25 -12.77 0.06 -7.81
C PHE A 25 -13.69 -0.38 -6.65
N HIS A 26 -15.01 -0.21 -6.83
CA HIS A 26 -16.01 -0.62 -5.86
C HIS A 26 -16.23 -2.13 -5.79
N GLU A 27 -15.90 -2.90 -6.82
CA GLU A 27 -15.81 -4.36 -6.73
C GLU A 27 -14.63 -4.77 -5.84
N GLY A 28 -13.48 -4.10 -6.01
CA GLY A 28 -12.28 -4.30 -5.20
C GLY A 28 -11.46 -5.49 -5.65
N PHE A 29 -10.32 -5.71 -5.00
CA PHE A 29 -9.42 -6.80 -5.33
C PHE A 29 -9.72 -8.08 -4.54
N LYS A 30 -9.42 -9.23 -5.15
CA LYS A 30 -9.49 -10.55 -4.49
C LYS A 30 -8.14 -11.04 -3.99
N GLN A 31 -7.07 -10.47 -4.52
CA GLN A 31 -5.72 -10.85 -4.17
C GLN A 31 -4.83 -9.61 -4.15
N TYR A 32 -3.78 -9.67 -3.36
CA TYR A 32 -2.73 -8.67 -3.34
C TYR A 32 -1.40 -9.35 -3.02
N SER A 33 -0.31 -8.66 -3.26
CA SER A 33 1.02 -9.13 -2.87
C SER A 33 1.78 -8.08 -2.07
N TYR A 34 2.71 -8.57 -1.27
CA TYR A 34 3.67 -7.77 -0.54
C TYR A 34 5.09 -8.18 -0.89
N LEU A 35 5.93 -7.20 -1.21
CA LEU A 35 7.33 -7.39 -1.54
C LEU A 35 8.18 -6.41 -0.73
N GLU A 36 9.19 -6.94 -0.05
CA GLU A 36 10.31 -6.14 0.45
C GLU A 36 11.46 -6.29 -0.56
N SER A 37 12.06 -5.17 -0.98
CA SER A 37 13.21 -5.23 -1.87
C SER A 37 14.44 -5.87 -1.23
N SER A 38 15.25 -6.54 -2.04
CA SER A 38 16.57 -7.04 -1.65
C SER A 38 17.70 -6.01 -1.87
N THR A 39 17.35 -4.73 -2.06
CA THR A 39 18.31 -3.64 -2.28
C THR A 39 18.93 -3.17 -0.96
N ALA A 40 19.91 -2.27 -1.04
CA ALA A 40 20.54 -1.70 0.16
C ALA A 40 19.52 -0.97 1.05
N VAL A 41 18.59 -0.22 0.47
CA VAL A 41 17.44 0.34 1.20
C VAL A 41 16.25 -0.62 1.05
N PRO A 42 15.58 -1.03 2.14
CA PRO A 42 14.44 -1.93 2.06
C PRO A 42 13.21 -1.13 1.59
N ILE A 43 12.77 -1.39 0.37
CA ILE A 43 11.58 -0.77 -0.24
C ILE A 43 10.40 -1.69 0.01
N ALA A 44 9.37 -1.17 0.68
CA ALA A 44 8.10 -1.85 0.82
C ALA A 44 7.24 -1.59 -0.42
N VAL A 45 6.81 -2.65 -1.08
CA VAL A 45 5.94 -2.60 -2.27
C VAL A 45 4.70 -3.45 -2.01
N TRP A 46 3.54 -2.83 -2.15
CA TRP A 46 2.25 -3.48 -2.20
C TRP A 46 1.77 -3.52 -3.64
N VAL A 47 1.13 -4.61 -4.05
CA VAL A 47 0.44 -4.68 -5.35
C VAL A 47 -0.95 -5.27 -5.15
N PHE A 48 -1.98 -4.53 -5.56
CA PHE A 48 -3.39 -4.90 -5.39
C PHE A 48 -4.02 -5.25 -6.75
N ASP A 49 -4.60 -6.44 -6.85
CA ASP A 49 -5.12 -7.00 -8.11
C ASP A 49 -6.61 -6.67 -8.30
N PHE A 50 -6.91 -5.42 -8.68
CA PHE A 50 -8.28 -4.99 -8.97
C PHE A 50 -8.75 -5.57 -10.32
N PRO A 51 -10.07 -5.77 -10.49
CA PRO A 51 -10.61 -6.22 -11.76
C PRO A 51 -10.40 -5.18 -12.87
N ASP A 52 -10.47 -5.65 -14.11
CA ASP A 52 -10.50 -4.77 -15.27
C ASP A 52 -11.69 -3.81 -15.22
N PRO A 53 -11.55 -2.56 -15.68
CA PRO A 53 -10.38 -2.01 -16.37
C PRO A 53 -9.31 -1.38 -15.45
N HIS A 54 -9.42 -1.49 -14.12
CA HIS A 54 -8.41 -0.94 -13.20
C HIS A 54 -7.10 -1.73 -13.26
N GLY A 55 -7.20 -3.06 -13.20
CA GLY A 55 -6.05 -3.95 -13.19
C GLY A 55 -5.19 -3.77 -11.92
N GLN A 56 -3.93 -4.17 -12.01
CA GLN A 56 -3.04 -4.16 -10.86
C GLN A 56 -2.55 -2.75 -10.54
N ILE A 57 -2.54 -2.43 -9.25
CA ILE A 57 -2.07 -1.14 -8.73
C ILE A 57 -0.96 -1.41 -7.72
N ASP A 58 0.25 -0.94 -8.02
CA ASP A 58 1.35 -0.95 -7.06
C ASP A 58 1.41 0.34 -6.22
N SER A 59 1.92 0.20 -5.00
CA SER A 59 2.16 1.30 -4.08
C SER A 59 3.43 1.03 -3.28
N ILE A 60 4.26 2.05 -3.16
CA ILE A 60 5.51 2.00 -2.41
C ILE A 60 5.41 2.77 -1.11
N PHE A 61 6.22 2.40 -0.12
CA PHE A 61 6.19 3.06 1.17
C PHE A 61 7.59 3.38 1.72
N ASN A 62 7.76 4.63 2.17
CA ASN A 62 8.96 5.12 2.86
C ASN A 62 8.60 5.66 4.25
N ALA A 63 8.98 4.95 5.32
CA ALA A 63 8.69 5.34 6.68
C ALA A 63 9.37 6.66 7.11
N ARG A 64 10.47 7.05 6.47
CA ARG A 64 11.26 8.24 6.87
C ARG A 64 10.64 9.56 6.43
N VAL A 65 9.60 9.56 5.59
CA VAL A 65 8.87 10.77 5.19
C VAL A 65 7.60 11.00 5.99
N VAL A 66 7.24 10.06 6.86
CA VAL A 66 6.05 10.15 7.72
C VAL A 66 6.47 10.68 9.09
N GLU A 67 5.61 11.47 9.73
CA GLU A 67 5.86 11.96 11.09
C GLU A 67 6.09 10.81 12.07
N ARG A 68 7.07 10.99 12.95
CA ARG A 68 7.56 9.92 13.83
C ARG A 68 6.46 9.40 14.75
N ASP A 69 5.68 10.30 15.33
CA ASP A 69 4.62 9.97 16.28
C ASP A 69 3.53 9.11 15.64
N LEU A 70 3.16 9.41 14.38
CA LEU A 70 2.18 8.63 13.62
C LEU A 70 2.68 7.22 13.31
N ILE A 71 3.97 7.08 12.96
CA ILE A 71 4.58 5.77 12.71
C ILE A 71 4.70 4.95 14.00
N ASP A 72 5.13 5.57 15.09
CA ASP A 72 5.26 4.88 16.37
C ASP A 72 3.89 4.42 16.89
N GLU A 73 2.85 5.26 16.74
CA GLU A 73 1.47 4.87 17.02
C GLU A 73 0.98 3.73 16.10
N TYR A 74 1.32 3.76 14.81
CA TYR A 74 0.93 2.72 13.86
C TYR A 74 1.60 1.36 14.18
N LEU A 75 2.87 1.40 14.62
CA LEU A 75 3.65 0.22 15.02
C LEU A 75 3.31 -0.32 16.41
N ASP A 76 2.63 0.46 17.25
CA ASP A 76 2.18 0.05 18.58
C ASP A 76 1.05 -0.98 18.47
N THR A 77 1.38 -2.21 18.85
CA THR A 77 0.46 -3.35 18.86
C THR A 77 -0.02 -3.72 20.26
N SER A 78 0.42 -2.98 21.28
CA SER A 78 0.20 -3.33 22.70
C SER A 78 -1.25 -3.17 23.16
N LYS A 79 -2.03 -2.31 22.52
CA LYS A 79 -3.39 -1.91 22.98
C LYS A 79 -4.56 -2.52 22.19
N GLY A 80 -4.32 -3.19 21.07
CA GLY A 80 -5.42 -3.64 20.20
C GLY A 80 -5.03 -4.57 19.07
N GLY A 81 -3.82 -5.14 19.09
CA GLY A 81 -3.33 -5.97 18.00
C GLY A 81 -2.79 -5.15 16.82
N VAL A 82 -2.70 -5.79 15.66
CA VAL A 82 -2.14 -5.19 14.44
C VAL A 82 -3.16 -4.28 13.77
N LYS A 83 -2.81 -3.01 13.57
CA LYS A 83 -3.61 -2.04 12.78
C LYS A 83 -3.53 -2.43 11.30
N ASN A 84 -4.52 -3.17 10.81
CA ASN A 84 -4.51 -3.77 9.47
C ASN A 84 -5.51 -3.13 8.49
N ALA A 85 -6.16 -2.04 8.86
CA ALA A 85 -7.03 -1.29 7.97
C ALA A 85 -6.20 -0.50 6.96
N LEU A 86 -6.55 -0.63 5.67
CA LEU A 86 -6.00 0.13 4.57
C LEU A 86 -7.14 0.89 3.86
N TYR A 87 -6.97 2.19 3.71
CA TYR A 87 -7.89 3.05 2.99
C TYR A 87 -7.42 3.27 1.55
N PHE A 88 -8.32 3.17 0.60
CA PHE A 88 -8.11 3.53 -0.79
C PHE A 88 -8.95 4.76 -1.11
N PHE A 89 -8.31 5.75 -1.73
CA PHE A 89 -8.94 6.96 -2.25
C PHE A 89 -8.78 6.99 -3.76
N LEU A 90 -9.90 6.99 -4.49
CA LEU A 90 -9.90 7.12 -5.95
C LEU A 90 -10.22 8.56 -6.32
N LEU A 91 -9.29 9.22 -7.01
CA LEU A 91 -9.39 10.61 -7.42
C LEU A 91 -9.48 10.74 -8.95
N ASP A 92 -10.29 11.69 -9.41
CA ASP A 92 -10.33 12.18 -10.80
C ASP A 92 -9.95 13.66 -10.82
N GLY A 93 -8.71 13.96 -11.22
CA GLY A 93 -8.06 15.22 -10.87
C GLY A 93 -8.07 15.41 -9.34
N ASP A 94 -8.51 16.58 -8.89
CA ASP A 94 -8.63 16.91 -7.46
C ASP A 94 -9.96 16.44 -6.83
N ILE A 95 -10.80 15.72 -7.57
CA ILE A 95 -12.14 15.31 -7.14
C ILE A 95 -12.08 13.90 -6.56
N LEU A 96 -12.47 13.74 -5.30
CA LEU A 96 -12.66 12.43 -4.68
C LEU A 96 -13.90 11.73 -5.26
N ARG A 97 -13.70 10.57 -5.88
CA ARG A 97 -14.74 9.80 -6.57
C ARG A 97 -15.13 8.52 -5.83
N GLY A 98 -14.21 7.93 -5.07
CA GLY A 98 -14.47 6.70 -4.32
C GLY A 98 -13.57 6.56 -3.10
N ILE A 99 -14.11 5.96 -2.04
CA ILE A 99 -13.37 5.56 -0.85
C ILE A 99 -13.65 4.08 -0.60
N ARG A 100 -12.64 3.31 -0.24
CA ARG A 100 -12.78 1.94 0.23
C ARG A 100 -11.89 1.70 1.44
N MET A 101 -12.39 1.00 2.44
CA MET A 101 -11.57 0.46 3.52
C MET A 101 -11.50 -1.06 3.36
N VAL A 102 -10.31 -1.63 3.52
CA VAL A 102 -10.11 -3.08 3.52
C VAL A 102 -9.26 -3.48 4.73
N GLY A 103 -9.56 -4.65 5.29
CA GLY A 103 -8.68 -5.31 6.26
C GLY A 103 -7.66 -6.19 5.54
N LEU A 104 -6.38 -5.93 5.76
CA LEU A 104 -5.30 -6.78 5.26
C LEU A 104 -5.06 -7.95 6.22
N HIS A 105 -4.54 -9.07 5.70
CA HIS A 105 -4.02 -10.14 6.54
C HIS A 105 -2.96 -9.61 7.53
N SER A 106 -3.15 -9.95 8.80
CA SER A 106 -2.23 -9.58 9.89
C SER A 106 -0.79 -10.02 9.62
N GLU A 107 -0.59 -11.15 8.94
CA GLU A 107 0.73 -11.61 8.52
C GLU A 107 1.38 -10.67 7.49
N ALA A 108 0.63 -10.22 6.47
CA ALA A 108 1.12 -9.28 5.48
C ALA A 108 1.53 -7.95 6.14
N VAL A 109 0.69 -7.48 7.07
CA VAL A 109 0.97 -6.25 7.82
C VAL A 109 2.15 -6.44 8.78
N GLY A 110 2.33 -7.64 9.35
CA GLY A 110 3.50 -7.98 10.16
C GLY A 110 4.81 -7.90 9.38
N LEU A 111 4.82 -8.40 8.12
CA LEU A 111 5.96 -8.24 7.21
C LEU A 111 6.24 -6.75 6.96
N PHE A 112 5.19 -5.98 6.66
CA PHE A 112 5.29 -4.55 6.44
C PHE A 112 5.83 -3.80 7.66
N HIS A 113 5.34 -4.08 8.87
CA HIS A 113 5.88 -3.51 10.11
C HIS A 113 7.36 -3.84 10.29
N GLY A 114 7.79 -5.04 9.90
CA GLY A 114 9.20 -5.43 9.87
C GLY A 114 10.01 -4.51 8.95
N THR A 115 9.53 -4.25 7.75
CA THR A 115 10.17 -3.37 6.77
C THR A 115 10.21 -1.92 7.24
N ILE A 116 9.13 -1.39 7.82
CA ILE A 116 9.10 -0.06 8.44
C ILE A 116 10.19 0.06 9.50
N ARG A 117 10.29 -0.92 10.41
CA ARG A 117 11.32 -0.90 11.46
C ARG A 117 12.73 -0.93 10.88
N LYS A 118 12.98 -1.71 9.83
CA LYS A 118 14.26 -1.68 9.11
C LYS A 118 14.54 -0.30 8.53
N GLN A 119 13.58 0.29 7.82
CA GLN A 119 13.71 1.62 7.23
C GLN A 119 14.07 2.69 8.27
N LEU A 120 13.43 2.66 9.44
CA LEU A 120 13.70 3.59 10.53
C LEU A 120 15.05 3.36 11.22
N SER A 121 15.54 2.12 11.25
CA SER A 121 16.84 1.76 11.85
C SER A 121 18.05 2.05 10.95
N MET A 122 17.82 2.17 9.64
CA MET A 122 18.87 2.42 8.67
C MET A 122 19.11 3.91 8.50
N ASN A 123 20.35 4.29 8.20
CA ASN A 123 20.69 5.67 7.88
C ASN A 123 20.82 5.82 6.36
N TYR A 124 19.70 6.09 5.69
CA TYR A 124 19.65 6.44 4.28
C TYR A 124 18.96 7.80 4.10
N ASP A 125 19.33 8.51 3.06
CA ASP A 125 18.67 9.75 2.67
C ASP A 125 17.69 9.53 1.51
N ARG A 126 17.04 10.61 1.06
CA ARG A 126 16.08 10.52 -0.04
C ARG A 126 16.73 10.05 -1.35
N VAL A 127 17.97 10.43 -1.61
CA VAL A 127 18.69 10.07 -2.84
C VAL A 127 18.99 8.58 -2.85
N ASP A 128 19.41 8.01 -1.71
CA ASP A 128 19.62 6.57 -1.55
C ASP A 128 18.33 5.78 -1.83
N TYR A 129 17.20 6.26 -1.27
CA TYR A 129 15.89 5.65 -1.46
C TYR A 129 15.45 5.70 -2.93
N ASP A 130 15.50 6.88 -3.54
CA ASP A 130 15.08 7.10 -4.93
C ASP A 130 15.98 6.30 -5.90
N SER A 131 17.27 6.15 -5.60
CA SER A 131 18.20 5.31 -6.37
C SER A 131 17.82 3.83 -6.29
N CYS A 132 17.51 3.31 -5.11
CA CYS A 132 17.07 1.92 -4.94
C CYS A 132 15.70 1.68 -5.59
N LEU A 133 14.79 2.64 -5.48
CA LEU A 133 13.48 2.62 -6.12
C LEU A 133 13.59 2.64 -7.65
N GLY A 134 14.59 3.34 -8.19
CA GLY A 134 14.98 3.32 -9.61
C GLY A 134 14.97 1.93 -10.24
N GLY A 135 15.46 0.93 -9.50
CA GLY A 135 15.52 -0.47 -9.94
C GLY A 135 14.17 -1.18 -10.03
N PHE A 136 13.09 -0.62 -9.46
CA PHE A 136 11.72 -1.13 -9.58
C PHE A 136 11.02 -0.61 -10.83
N PHE A 137 11.35 0.60 -11.31
CA PHE A 137 10.77 1.17 -12.53
C PHE A 137 11.13 0.41 -13.81
N THR A 138 12.08 -0.53 -13.75
CA THR A 138 12.40 -1.42 -14.88
C THR A 138 11.48 -2.62 -14.99
N ARG A 139 10.58 -2.82 -14.01
CA ARG A 139 9.61 -3.91 -13.96
C ARG A 139 8.20 -3.38 -14.14
N THR A 140 7.35 -4.21 -14.72
CA THR A 140 5.90 -4.01 -14.78
C THR A 140 5.26 -4.31 -13.43
N THR A 141 4.11 -3.70 -13.15
CA THR A 141 3.31 -3.98 -11.95
C THR A 141 3.00 -5.47 -11.80
N SER A 142 2.78 -6.18 -12.91
CA SER A 142 2.56 -7.64 -12.91
C SER A 142 3.78 -8.44 -12.52
N GLU A 143 4.98 -8.03 -12.94
CA GLU A 143 6.21 -8.66 -12.46
C GLU A 143 6.41 -8.43 -10.96
N LEU A 144 6.10 -7.23 -10.45
CA LEU A 144 6.14 -6.95 -9.02
C LEU A 144 5.14 -7.80 -8.24
N PHE A 145 3.94 -8.00 -8.80
CA PHE A 145 2.92 -8.86 -8.22
C PHE A 145 3.40 -10.30 -8.06
N GLU A 146 4.02 -10.86 -9.10
CA GLU A 146 4.53 -12.23 -9.12
C GLU A 146 5.75 -12.44 -8.22
N MET A 147 6.60 -11.42 -8.06
CA MET A 147 7.75 -11.47 -7.14
C MET A 147 7.35 -11.40 -5.67
N GLY A 148 6.20 -10.79 -5.37
CA GLY A 148 5.71 -10.59 -4.01
C GLY A 148 5.10 -11.85 -3.39
N ARG A 149 5.05 -11.87 -2.06
CA ARG A 149 4.25 -12.86 -1.33
C ARG A 149 2.78 -12.53 -1.49
N LYS A 150 2.01 -13.49 -2.01
CA LYS A 150 0.59 -13.33 -2.34
C LYS A 150 -0.31 -13.62 -1.14
N PHE A 151 -1.39 -12.86 -1.05
CA PHE A 151 -2.43 -12.97 -0.02
C PHE A 151 -3.80 -12.85 -0.67
N GLU A 152 -4.75 -13.67 -0.24
CA GLU A 152 -6.15 -13.59 -0.68
C GLU A 152 -6.91 -12.58 0.19
N HIS A 153 -7.64 -11.66 -0.42
CA HIS A 153 -8.57 -10.82 0.33
C HIS A 153 -9.90 -11.56 0.46
N ARG A 154 -10.16 -12.14 1.63
CA ARG A 154 -11.50 -12.64 1.96
C ARG A 154 -12.39 -11.43 2.21
N GLN A 155 -13.38 -11.22 1.35
CA GLN A 155 -14.52 -10.39 1.70
C GLN A 155 -15.25 -11.12 2.84
N GLU A 156 -14.96 -10.74 4.08
CA GLU A 156 -15.90 -11.03 5.15
C GLU A 156 -17.13 -10.20 4.84
N ASN A 157 -18.23 -10.88 4.47
CA ASN A 157 -19.54 -10.26 4.39
C ASN A 157 -19.78 -9.60 5.75
N LEU A 158 -19.75 -8.27 5.79
CA LEU A 158 -20.35 -7.52 6.87
C LEU A 158 -21.86 -7.74 6.74
N GLU A 159 -22.34 -8.86 7.28
CA GLU A 159 -23.75 -9.12 7.56
C GLU A 159 -24.21 -8.31 8.79
#